data_AF-A0A660VPN3-F1
#
_entry.id   AF-A0A660VPN3-F1
#
_cell.length_a   1.000
_cell.length_b   1.000
_cell.length_c   1.000
_cell.angle_alpha   90.00
_cell.angle_beta   90.00
_cell.angle_gamma   90.00
#
_symmetry.space_group_name_H-M   'P 1'
#
loop_
_entity.id
_entity.type
_entity.pdbx_description
1 polymer ?
#
loop_
_entity_poly.entity_id
_entity_poly.type
_entity_poly.pdbx_seq_one_letter_code
_entity_poly.pdbx_strand_id
1 'polypeptide(L)'
;MPRKAFLLLFLAAAAAALVLSLRPERGEKPAPRSAPSLPPLSPILVPSPAAASPSPSEAAPRPEPPSRSRTAAARRKALEVAGDLLPPPPPEIAAALDALREELSAAVSPSLEAARLSLLVRADYLEYRASEGFLGDESLGELKSDAAALLTGKDPYEGRTGVVMRGYLSPVDGTLQEYSLAVPPDYDPRRPLPLVVSLHHHGWTEWFRPFQGHPAPELEGALVLSPHARGSADYMWVALEEVLASIRDVEKNYAVDADRVYLTGYSMGGTGSWYVAVRRPHLFAAIAPVAGNADFTAWVKRWDWRLRNDSPFAFLREFLRESTCPAAYAENLRNVAVLCFHGRRDEIVPVEHARSMVDKLRALGYDKVTYVEEDTGHASRSLEEIASWLLEHRRERFPRKVSLKTNLLRHGRAYYVRLDGRPEPDRYSRLELEWGDPVRITTDNVSAFSILYDGEAERALPFPSRGFSVDGVTVRAKPAAGLVRFVRDGKTWREGPPPAGVRKRAGLEGPIEDAFRSLFLVVYGTGGADPALAAVSREEAERFVMNWERRYNRPCP
;
A
#
# COMPACT_ATOMS: atom_id res chain seq x y z
N MET A 1 -2.12 -7.12 41.81
CA MET A 1 -0.68 -7.20 41.46
C MET A 1 -0.50 -6.82 40.00
N PRO A 2 0.54 -6.06 39.62
CA PRO A 2 0.25 -4.74 39.06
C PRO A 2 0.20 -4.66 37.53
N ARG A 3 -0.83 -3.92 37.10
CA ARG A 3 -1.22 -3.42 35.76
C ARG A 3 -0.18 -2.52 35.04
N LYS A 4 1.10 -2.59 35.41
CA LYS A 4 2.18 -1.76 34.82
C LYS A 4 3.03 -2.49 33.78
N ALA A 5 2.96 -3.82 33.70
CA ALA A 5 3.68 -4.59 32.68
C ALA A 5 2.99 -4.61 31.31
N PHE A 6 1.66 -4.37 31.26
CA PHE A 6 0.85 -4.53 30.06
C PHE A 6 0.94 -3.34 29.06
N LEU A 7 1.31 -2.15 29.54
CA LEU A 7 1.42 -0.94 28.72
C LEU A 7 2.76 -0.89 27.94
N LEU A 8 3.78 -1.63 28.37
CA LEU A 8 5.11 -1.63 27.78
C LEU A 8 5.18 -2.38 26.43
N LEU A 9 4.29 -3.34 26.17
CA LEU A 9 4.25 -4.03 24.87
C LEU A 9 3.56 -3.19 23.77
N PHE A 10 2.59 -2.34 24.12
CA PHE A 10 1.96 -1.42 23.17
C PHE A 10 2.93 -0.32 22.69
N LEU A 11 3.93 0.04 23.50
CA LEU A 11 4.88 1.12 23.22
C LEU A 11 6.09 0.70 22.35
N ALA A 12 6.38 -0.60 22.22
CA ALA A 12 7.57 -1.05 21.51
C ALA A 12 7.43 -1.00 19.97
N ALA A 13 6.22 -1.12 19.42
CA ALA A 13 6.00 -1.15 17.96
C ALA A 13 5.95 0.25 17.31
N ALA A 14 5.54 1.28 18.05
CA ALA A 14 5.55 2.67 17.55
C ALA A 14 6.89 3.39 17.77
N ALA A 15 7.77 2.87 18.63
CA ALA A 15 9.04 3.51 19.02
C ALA A 15 10.30 2.87 18.41
N ALA A 16 10.19 1.84 17.57
CA ALA A 16 11.34 1.20 16.91
C ALA A 16 11.88 2.01 15.71
N ALA A 17 11.96 3.33 15.85
CA ALA A 17 12.85 4.20 15.12
C ALA A 17 13.33 5.29 16.11
N LEU A 18 14.62 5.20 16.47
CA LEU A 18 15.47 6.20 17.15
C LEU A 18 15.85 5.92 18.64
N VAL A 19 17.17 5.72 18.80
CA VAL A 19 18.08 6.04 19.93
C VAL A 19 18.50 4.90 20.88
N LEU A 20 19.73 4.43 20.63
CA LEU A 20 20.68 3.91 21.61
C LEU A 20 21.16 5.01 22.57
N SER A 21 21.11 4.69 23.87
CA SER A 21 22.04 5.02 24.96
C SER A 21 22.54 6.47 25.15
N LEU A 22 22.20 7.08 26.29
CA LEU A 22 23.12 7.41 27.41
C LEU A 22 22.48 8.48 28.34
N ARG A 23 22.48 8.22 29.66
CA ARG A 23 22.22 9.21 30.74
C ARG A 23 23.37 10.24 30.77
N PRO A 24 23.17 11.51 31.20
CA PRO A 24 23.22 11.85 32.64
C PRO A 24 22.43 13.09 33.13
N GLU A 25 22.24 13.08 34.45
CA GLU A 25 22.24 14.13 35.50
C GLU A 25 21.75 15.58 35.30
N ARG A 26 21.19 16.09 36.41
CA ARG A 26 20.69 17.45 36.67
C ARG A 26 21.86 18.45 36.76
N GLY A 27 21.69 19.63 36.19
CA GLY A 27 22.60 20.78 36.32
C GLY A 27 22.03 22.02 35.59
N GLU A 28 22.40 23.21 36.05
CA GLU A 28 21.69 24.48 35.94
C GLU A 28 21.64 25.15 34.54
N LYS A 29 20.71 26.11 34.37
CA LYS A 29 20.57 26.98 33.19
C LYS A 29 21.77 27.93 33.04
N PRO A 30 22.29 28.13 31.80
CA PRO A 30 22.98 29.36 31.43
C PRO A 30 22.23 30.19 30.36
N ALA A 31 22.49 31.50 30.39
CA ALA A 31 21.90 32.58 29.59
C ALA A 31 22.30 32.54 28.09
N PRO A 32 21.63 33.31 27.18
CA PRO A 32 21.73 33.09 25.74
C PRO A 32 23.06 33.61 25.17
N ARG A 33 23.70 32.82 24.31
CA ARG A 33 24.82 33.24 23.46
C ARG A 33 24.46 33.09 21.98
N SER A 34 24.95 34.04 21.20
CA SER A 34 24.80 34.20 19.75
C SER A 34 25.21 32.95 18.95
N ALA A 35 24.53 32.74 17.81
CA ALA A 35 24.74 31.61 16.92
C ALA A 35 26.15 31.59 16.29
N PRO A 36 26.86 30.45 16.27
CA PRO A 36 28.09 30.31 15.52
C PRO A 36 27.81 29.93 14.06
N SER A 37 28.58 30.51 13.15
CA SER A 37 28.65 30.15 11.73
C SER A 37 29.18 28.72 11.55
N LEU A 38 28.52 27.92 10.71
CA LEU A 38 28.93 26.55 10.35
C LEU A 38 30.24 26.57 9.52
N PRO A 39 31.17 25.62 9.73
CA PRO A 39 32.32 25.44 8.86
C PRO A 39 31.90 24.77 7.53
N PRO A 40 32.65 24.99 6.43
CA PRO A 40 32.33 24.38 5.14
C PRO A 40 32.56 22.86 5.17
N LEU A 41 31.61 22.12 4.57
CA LEU A 41 31.71 20.68 4.35
C LEU A 41 32.86 20.37 3.37
N SER A 42 33.69 19.39 3.71
CA SER A 42 34.75 18.88 2.83
C SER A 42 34.17 18.34 1.52
N PRO A 43 34.87 18.50 0.37
CA PRO A 43 34.37 18.01 -0.91
C PRO A 43 34.34 16.48 -0.92
N ILE A 44 33.17 15.94 -1.25
CA ILE A 44 32.97 14.53 -1.58
C ILE A 44 33.81 14.23 -2.83
N LEU A 45 34.70 13.24 -2.76
CA LEU A 45 35.43 12.75 -3.92
C LEU A 45 34.44 12.24 -4.97
N VAL A 46 34.39 12.95 -6.10
CA VAL A 46 33.71 12.50 -7.32
C VAL A 46 34.65 11.52 -8.03
N PRO A 47 34.23 10.27 -8.33
CA PRO A 47 35.02 9.41 -9.21
C PRO A 47 34.99 9.93 -10.65
N SER A 48 36.16 9.92 -11.30
CA SER A 48 36.44 10.41 -12.65
C SER A 48 35.63 9.68 -13.75
N PRO A 49 35.25 10.33 -14.86
CA PRO A 49 34.44 9.72 -15.92
C PRO A 49 35.31 9.04 -17.00
N ALA A 50 35.27 7.71 -17.05
CA ALA A 50 35.56 6.88 -18.23
C ALA A 50 34.98 5.47 -17.94
N ALA A 51 34.22 4.78 -18.78
CA ALA A 51 34.13 4.78 -20.23
C ALA A 51 32.67 4.61 -20.72
N ALA A 52 32.48 4.78 -22.02
CA ALA A 52 31.23 4.80 -22.76
C ALA A 52 30.22 3.68 -22.42
N SER A 53 28.94 4.05 -22.32
CA SER A 53 27.82 3.12 -22.24
C SER A 53 27.70 2.28 -23.51
N PRO A 54 27.51 0.95 -23.43
CA PRO A 54 27.23 0.14 -24.60
C PRO A 54 25.84 0.45 -25.17
N SER A 55 25.70 0.30 -26.49
CA SER A 55 24.47 0.49 -27.25
C SER A 55 23.34 -0.47 -26.83
N PRO A 56 22.05 -0.18 -27.13
CA PRO A 56 20.87 -0.89 -26.58
C PRO A 56 20.68 -2.36 -26.97
N SER A 57 21.66 -2.98 -27.64
CA SER A 57 21.57 -4.34 -28.19
C SER A 57 22.18 -5.43 -27.31
N GLU A 58 22.82 -5.07 -26.19
CA GLU A 58 23.46 -6.03 -25.26
C GLU A 58 22.87 -5.93 -23.86
N ALA A 59 21.54 -5.98 -23.75
CA ALA A 59 20.91 -6.22 -22.46
C ALA A 59 21.32 -7.62 -21.98
N ALA A 60 22.11 -7.68 -20.91
CA ALA A 60 22.34 -8.92 -20.18
C ALA A 60 20.98 -9.60 -19.90
N PRO A 61 20.88 -10.93 -20.02
CA PRO A 61 19.64 -11.64 -19.73
C PRO A 61 19.15 -11.24 -18.34
N ARG A 62 17.84 -10.97 -18.22
CA ARG A 62 17.20 -10.73 -16.92
C ARG A 62 17.66 -11.84 -15.96
N PRO A 63 18.08 -11.52 -14.72
CA PRO A 63 18.36 -12.57 -13.75
C PRO A 63 17.13 -13.46 -13.65
N GLU A 64 17.34 -14.77 -13.82
CA GLU A 64 16.27 -15.73 -13.61
C GLU A 64 15.74 -15.55 -12.18
N PRO A 65 14.41 -15.64 -11.97
CA PRO A 65 13.85 -15.64 -10.63
C PRO A 65 14.56 -16.72 -9.78
N PRO A 66 14.74 -16.49 -8.47
CA PRO A 66 15.45 -17.44 -7.61
C PRO A 66 14.90 -18.86 -7.79
N SER A 67 15.81 -19.83 -7.90
CA SER A 67 15.46 -21.25 -8.12
C SER A 67 14.44 -21.73 -7.09
N ARG A 68 13.43 -22.47 -7.55
CA ARG A 68 12.25 -22.92 -6.77
C ARG A 68 12.58 -23.60 -5.45
N SER A 69 13.71 -24.32 -5.36
CA SER A 69 14.16 -24.99 -4.13
C SER A 69 14.56 -24.02 -2.99
N ARG A 70 14.99 -22.78 -3.31
CA ARG A 70 15.29 -21.76 -2.29
C ARG A 70 14.01 -21.23 -1.63
N THR A 71 12.87 -21.29 -2.32
CA THR A 71 11.61 -20.77 -1.79
C THR A 71 11.05 -21.64 -0.67
N ALA A 72 11.11 -22.97 -0.75
CA ALA A 72 10.61 -23.87 0.30
C ALA A 72 11.40 -23.77 1.63
N ALA A 73 12.73 -23.73 1.57
CA ALA A 73 13.58 -23.60 2.77
C ALA A 73 13.51 -22.19 3.40
N ALA A 74 13.47 -21.14 2.58
CA ALA A 74 13.27 -19.77 3.06
C ALA A 74 11.84 -19.55 3.62
N ARG A 75 10.83 -20.28 3.08
CA ARG A 75 9.44 -20.30 3.59
C ARG A 75 9.35 -20.99 4.96
N ARG A 76 10.04 -22.11 5.15
CA ARG A 76 10.11 -22.79 6.46
C ARG A 76 10.75 -21.88 7.51
N LYS A 77 11.81 -21.15 7.14
CA LYS A 77 12.45 -20.17 8.02
C LYS A 77 11.60 -18.92 8.29
N ALA A 78 10.82 -18.44 7.31
CA ALA A 78 9.86 -17.34 7.51
C ALA A 78 8.69 -17.77 8.43
N LEU A 79 8.20 -19.00 8.28
CA LEU A 79 7.24 -19.62 9.18
C LEU A 79 7.82 -19.88 10.58
N GLU A 80 9.11 -20.22 10.70
CA GLU A 80 9.83 -20.33 11.98
C GLU A 80 10.00 -18.95 12.65
N VAL A 81 10.37 -17.90 11.90
CA VAL A 81 10.56 -16.53 12.44
C VAL A 81 9.24 -15.83 12.77
N ALA A 82 8.14 -16.17 12.10
CA ALA A 82 6.78 -15.71 12.43
C ALA A 82 6.07 -16.62 13.46
N GLY A 83 6.61 -17.83 13.66
CA GLY A 83 6.00 -18.91 14.42
C GLY A 83 7.03 -19.65 15.26
N ASP A 84 7.76 -18.93 16.13
CA ASP A 84 8.62 -19.47 17.20
C ASP A 84 7.86 -20.40 18.20
N LEU A 85 6.61 -20.80 17.90
CA LEU A 85 5.68 -21.49 18.79
C LEU A 85 4.91 -22.65 18.15
N LEU A 86 4.99 -22.89 16.83
CA LEU A 86 4.22 -23.98 16.20
C LEU A 86 5.11 -25.20 15.89
N PRO A 87 4.64 -26.43 16.19
CA PRO A 87 5.35 -27.64 15.81
C PRO A 87 5.36 -27.81 14.28
N PRO A 88 6.35 -28.51 13.71
CA PRO A 88 6.33 -28.83 12.29
C PRO A 88 5.07 -29.67 11.95
N PRO A 89 4.54 -29.55 10.73
CA PRO A 89 3.41 -30.36 10.30
C PRO A 89 3.78 -31.85 10.31
N PRO A 90 2.80 -32.77 10.38
CA PRO A 90 3.08 -34.20 10.32
C PRO A 90 3.91 -34.55 9.07
N PRO A 91 4.97 -35.38 9.17
CA PRO A 91 5.90 -35.63 8.08
C PRO A 91 5.23 -36.12 6.77
N GLU A 92 4.17 -36.91 6.89
CA GLU A 92 3.41 -37.41 5.73
C GLU A 92 2.68 -36.29 4.98
N ILE A 93 2.11 -35.34 5.70
CA ILE A 93 1.46 -34.15 5.13
C ILE A 93 2.53 -33.25 4.49
N ALA A 94 3.63 -33.01 5.19
CA ALA A 94 4.75 -32.22 4.66
C ALA A 94 5.26 -32.81 3.33
N ALA A 95 5.54 -34.12 3.30
CA ALA A 95 6.01 -34.82 2.11
C ALA A 95 4.98 -34.76 0.95
N ALA A 96 3.69 -34.92 1.25
CA ALA A 96 2.64 -34.83 0.24
C ALA A 96 2.53 -33.41 -0.36
N LEU A 97 2.65 -32.37 0.46
CA LEU A 97 2.61 -30.98 0.00
C LEU A 97 3.87 -30.60 -0.78
N ASP A 98 5.04 -31.09 -0.37
CA ASP A 98 6.29 -30.88 -1.11
C ASP A 98 6.26 -31.56 -2.48
N ALA A 99 5.77 -32.80 -2.57
CA ALA A 99 5.57 -33.48 -3.85
C ALA A 99 4.61 -32.69 -4.77
N LEU A 100 3.51 -32.18 -4.22
CA LEU A 100 2.55 -31.36 -4.96
C LEU A 100 3.18 -30.05 -5.48
N ARG A 101 4.01 -29.39 -4.68
CA ARG A 101 4.73 -28.18 -5.09
C ARG A 101 5.69 -28.45 -6.24
N GLU A 102 6.35 -29.59 -6.24
CA GLU A 102 7.22 -30.03 -7.34
C GLU A 102 6.41 -30.28 -8.62
N GLU A 103 5.25 -30.92 -8.52
CA GLU A 103 4.33 -31.09 -9.65
C GLU A 103 3.83 -29.75 -10.19
N LEU A 104 3.36 -28.85 -9.30
CA LEU A 104 2.93 -27.49 -9.63
C LEU A 104 4.07 -26.58 -10.06
N SER A 105 5.31 -27.05 -10.02
CA SER A 105 6.44 -26.35 -10.60
C SER A 105 6.38 -26.44 -12.14
N ALA A 106 5.77 -27.46 -12.73
CA ALA A 106 5.66 -27.54 -14.19
C ALA A 106 5.09 -26.25 -14.81
N ALA A 107 5.63 -25.85 -15.96
CA ALA A 107 5.13 -24.69 -16.68
C ALA A 107 3.70 -24.96 -17.17
N VAL A 108 2.79 -24.02 -16.91
CA VAL A 108 1.41 -24.05 -17.40
C VAL A 108 1.20 -22.95 -18.45
N SER A 109 0.08 -22.99 -19.17
CA SER A 109 -0.25 -21.90 -20.09
C SER A 109 -0.42 -20.57 -19.32
N PRO A 110 -0.18 -19.41 -19.96
CA PRO A 110 -0.34 -18.11 -19.30
C PRO A 110 -1.74 -17.87 -18.69
N SER A 111 -2.78 -18.50 -19.25
CA SER A 111 -4.15 -18.42 -18.73
C SER A 111 -4.35 -19.18 -17.42
N LEU A 112 -3.54 -20.21 -17.15
CA LEU A 112 -3.63 -21.06 -15.95
C LEU A 112 -2.67 -20.64 -14.84
N GLU A 113 -1.82 -19.65 -15.06
CA GLU A 113 -0.80 -19.23 -14.09
C GLU A 113 -1.43 -18.74 -12.78
N ALA A 114 -2.53 -17.98 -12.83
CA ALA A 114 -3.22 -17.51 -11.63
C ALA A 114 -3.78 -18.67 -10.79
N ALA A 115 -4.30 -19.71 -11.45
CA ALA A 115 -4.76 -20.93 -10.78
C ALA A 115 -3.60 -21.69 -10.15
N ARG A 116 -2.46 -21.84 -10.85
CA ARG A 116 -1.23 -22.46 -10.33
C ARG A 116 -0.73 -21.76 -9.06
N LEU A 117 -0.61 -20.44 -9.09
CA LEU A 117 -0.19 -19.64 -7.94
C LEU A 117 -1.17 -19.79 -6.76
N SER A 118 -2.47 -19.86 -7.04
CA SER A 118 -3.50 -20.07 -6.01
C SER A 118 -3.43 -21.46 -5.36
N LEU A 119 -3.09 -22.51 -6.12
CA LEU A 119 -2.86 -23.84 -5.55
C LEU A 119 -1.60 -23.90 -4.67
N LEU A 120 -0.53 -23.19 -5.06
CA LEU A 120 0.67 -23.06 -4.22
C LEU A 120 0.35 -22.36 -2.88
N VAL A 121 -0.46 -21.29 -2.92
CA VAL A 121 -0.94 -20.62 -1.71
C VAL A 121 -1.77 -21.56 -0.83
N ARG A 122 -2.67 -22.36 -1.43
CA ARG A 122 -3.44 -23.36 -0.69
C ARG A 122 -2.56 -24.43 -0.06
N ALA A 123 -1.51 -24.89 -0.75
CA ALA A 123 -0.53 -25.80 -0.17
C ALA A 123 0.15 -25.19 1.07
N ASP A 124 0.57 -23.92 0.98
CA ASP A 124 1.15 -23.17 2.11
C ASP A 124 0.15 -23.04 3.28
N TYR A 125 -1.14 -22.80 2.97
CA TYR A 125 -2.19 -22.74 3.98
C TYR A 125 -2.42 -24.09 4.67
N LEU A 126 -2.50 -25.19 3.92
CA LEU A 126 -2.68 -26.52 4.52
C LEU A 126 -1.48 -26.93 5.39
N GLU A 127 -0.25 -26.58 4.99
CA GLU A 127 0.95 -26.81 5.81
C GLU A 127 0.86 -26.05 7.14
N TYR A 128 0.46 -24.79 7.09
CA TYR A 128 0.23 -23.98 8.28
C TYR A 128 -0.86 -24.58 9.18
N ARG A 129 -2.02 -24.96 8.63
CA ARG A 129 -3.12 -25.58 9.37
C ARG A 129 -2.75 -26.93 9.99
N ALA A 130 -1.94 -27.72 9.30
CA ALA A 130 -1.40 -28.97 9.82
C ALA A 130 -0.47 -28.74 11.01
N SER A 131 0.34 -27.68 10.96
CA SER A 131 1.23 -27.26 12.06
C SER A 131 0.42 -26.79 13.29
N GLU A 132 -0.76 -26.20 13.08
CA GLU A 132 -1.69 -25.88 14.18
C GLU A 132 -2.47 -27.09 14.71
N GLY A 133 -2.32 -28.28 14.11
CA GLY A 133 -3.09 -29.47 14.46
C GLY A 133 -4.54 -29.48 13.95
N PHE A 134 -4.87 -28.60 12.99
CA PHE A 134 -6.22 -28.43 12.45
C PHE A 134 -6.30 -28.70 10.93
N LEU A 135 -5.80 -29.86 10.48
CA LEU A 135 -5.99 -30.33 9.09
C LEU A 135 -6.97 -31.50 9.05
N GLY A 136 -7.97 -31.43 8.16
CA GLY A 136 -8.81 -32.56 7.79
C GLY A 136 -8.32 -33.21 6.48
N ASP A 137 -8.46 -34.53 6.36
CA ASP A 137 -8.02 -35.31 5.20
C ASP A 137 -8.66 -34.84 3.88
N GLU A 138 -9.89 -34.33 3.94
CA GLU A 138 -10.66 -33.84 2.78
C GLU A 138 -9.96 -32.67 2.07
N SER A 139 -9.37 -31.73 2.82
CA SER A 139 -8.74 -30.53 2.23
C SER A 139 -7.51 -30.85 1.39
N LEU A 140 -6.73 -31.87 1.76
CA LEU A 140 -5.58 -32.32 0.98
C LEU A 140 -6.03 -33.09 -0.28
N GLY A 141 -7.11 -33.88 -0.18
CA GLY A 141 -7.72 -34.56 -1.31
C GLY A 141 -8.22 -33.59 -2.38
N GLU A 142 -8.94 -32.55 -1.98
CA GLU A 142 -9.41 -31.48 -2.87
C GLU A 142 -8.25 -30.76 -3.56
N LEU A 143 -7.20 -30.41 -2.81
CA LEU A 143 -6.02 -29.74 -3.37
C LEU A 143 -5.33 -30.61 -4.43
N LYS A 144 -5.17 -31.92 -4.19
CA LYS A 144 -4.61 -32.86 -5.16
C LYS A 144 -5.49 -32.99 -6.41
N SER A 145 -6.81 -33.06 -6.25
CA SER A 145 -7.76 -33.11 -7.36
C SER A 145 -7.67 -31.85 -8.22
N ASP A 146 -7.62 -30.67 -7.59
CA ASP A 146 -7.51 -29.39 -8.29
C ASP A 146 -6.17 -29.25 -9.02
N ALA A 147 -5.07 -29.75 -8.45
CA ALA A 147 -3.77 -29.78 -9.11
C ALA A 147 -3.78 -30.70 -10.33
N ALA A 148 -4.39 -31.88 -10.24
CA ALA A 148 -4.54 -32.79 -11.38
C ALA A 148 -5.39 -32.15 -12.51
N ALA A 149 -6.46 -31.42 -12.16
CA ALA A 149 -7.24 -30.66 -13.12
C ALA A 149 -6.38 -29.59 -13.83
N LEU A 150 -5.59 -28.82 -13.06
CA LEU A 150 -4.67 -27.81 -13.59
C LEU A 150 -3.65 -28.42 -14.57
N LEU A 151 -3.01 -29.52 -14.18
CA LEU A 151 -1.97 -30.19 -14.99
C LEU A 151 -2.54 -30.81 -16.28
N THR A 152 -3.84 -31.06 -16.34
CA THR A 152 -4.54 -31.49 -17.56
C THR A 152 -5.14 -30.33 -18.36
N GLY A 153 -4.81 -29.08 -18.00
CA GLY A 153 -5.18 -27.89 -18.75
C GLY A 153 -6.53 -27.26 -18.36
N LYS A 154 -7.14 -27.68 -17.24
CA LYS A 154 -8.41 -27.15 -16.75
C LYS A 154 -8.18 -26.20 -15.59
N ASP A 155 -8.84 -25.04 -15.57
CA ASP A 155 -8.77 -24.14 -14.41
C ASP A 155 -9.69 -24.66 -13.29
N PRO A 156 -9.16 -25.09 -12.13
CA PRO A 156 -10.00 -25.57 -11.02
C PRO A 156 -10.89 -24.47 -10.42
N TYR A 157 -10.62 -23.19 -10.66
CA TYR A 157 -11.40 -22.06 -10.15
C TYR A 157 -12.47 -21.56 -11.12
N GLU A 158 -12.50 -22.07 -12.36
CA GLU A 158 -13.53 -21.70 -13.33
C GLU A 158 -14.92 -22.11 -12.81
N GLY A 159 -15.82 -21.14 -12.68
CA GLY A 159 -17.18 -21.36 -12.13
C GLY A 159 -17.24 -21.66 -10.63
N ARG A 160 -16.11 -21.64 -9.91
CA ARG A 160 -16.08 -21.89 -8.46
C ARG A 160 -16.65 -20.70 -7.69
N THR A 161 -17.64 -20.96 -6.84
CA THR A 161 -18.25 -20.00 -5.92
C THR A 161 -17.87 -20.31 -4.47
N GLY A 162 -18.28 -19.46 -3.52
CA GLY A 162 -17.93 -19.54 -2.11
C GLY A 162 -16.57 -18.88 -1.81
N VAL A 163 -16.05 -19.13 -0.61
CA VAL A 163 -14.77 -18.56 -0.17
C VAL A 163 -13.61 -19.36 -0.75
N VAL A 164 -12.81 -18.70 -1.59
CA VAL A 164 -11.61 -19.27 -2.21
C VAL A 164 -10.37 -18.52 -1.79
N MET A 165 -9.27 -19.24 -1.62
CA MET A 165 -7.95 -18.64 -1.44
C MET A 165 -7.27 -18.52 -2.81
N ARG A 166 -6.69 -17.35 -3.08
CA ARG A 166 -6.06 -17.01 -4.35
C ARG A 166 -4.64 -16.51 -4.13
N GLY A 167 -3.81 -16.65 -5.16
CA GLY A 167 -2.40 -16.29 -5.11
C GLY A 167 -1.93 -15.47 -6.32
N TYR A 168 -1.04 -14.52 -6.07
CA TYR A 168 -0.40 -13.69 -7.10
C TYR A 168 1.09 -13.46 -6.76
N LEU A 169 1.89 -13.08 -7.76
CA LEU A 169 3.27 -12.65 -7.51
C LEU A 169 3.30 -11.15 -7.19
N SER A 170 3.90 -10.80 -6.06
CA SER A 170 4.03 -9.41 -5.65
C SER A 170 4.83 -8.61 -6.67
N PRO A 171 4.36 -7.43 -7.09
CA PRO A 171 5.16 -6.52 -7.90
C PRO A 171 6.32 -5.87 -7.11
N VAL A 172 6.34 -6.02 -5.78
CA VAL A 172 7.36 -5.43 -4.91
C VAL A 172 8.60 -6.30 -4.85
N ASP A 173 8.45 -7.60 -4.62
CA ASP A 173 9.58 -8.50 -4.35
C ASP A 173 9.49 -9.84 -5.12
N GLY A 174 8.48 -10.01 -5.99
CA GLY A 174 8.29 -11.24 -6.75
C GLY A 174 7.85 -12.44 -5.92
N THR A 175 7.60 -12.26 -4.62
CA THR A 175 7.17 -13.34 -3.73
C THR A 175 5.70 -13.68 -3.95
N LEU A 176 5.33 -14.93 -3.68
CA LEU A 176 3.94 -15.37 -3.69
C LEU A 176 3.18 -14.71 -2.53
N GLN A 177 2.08 -14.05 -2.87
CA GLN A 177 1.18 -13.38 -1.95
C GLN A 177 -0.22 -13.97 -2.08
N GLU A 178 -0.96 -13.92 -0.99
CA GLU A 178 -2.28 -14.50 -0.82
C GLU A 178 -3.36 -13.45 -0.59
N TYR A 179 -4.58 -13.80 -0.99
CA TYR A 179 -5.79 -13.16 -0.53
C TYR A 179 -6.93 -14.18 -0.46
N SER A 180 -7.92 -13.91 0.38
CA SER A 180 -9.18 -14.64 0.38
C SER A 180 -10.22 -13.87 -0.43
N LEU A 181 -11.05 -14.57 -1.19
CA LEU A 181 -12.12 -14.00 -2.01
C LEU A 181 -13.40 -14.77 -1.77
N ALA A 182 -14.47 -14.09 -1.36
CA ALA A 182 -15.81 -14.65 -1.40
C ALA A 182 -16.43 -14.36 -2.77
N VAL A 183 -16.78 -15.43 -3.49
CA VAL A 183 -17.47 -15.37 -4.78
C VAL A 183 -18.93 -15.75 -4.56
N PRO A 184 -19.90 -14.87 -4.83
CA PRO A 184 -21.29 -15.15 -4.50
C PRO A 184 -21.84 -16.28 -5.39
N PRO A 185 -22.85 -17.05 -4.92
CA PRO A 185 -23.39 -18.20 -5.65
C PRO A 185 -23.95 -17.86 -7.04
N ASP A 186 -24.39 -16.62 -7.26
CA ASP A 186 -24.99 -16.12 -8.50
C ASP A 186 -23.98 -15.45 -9.45
N TYR A 187 -22.66 -15.59 -9.18
CA TYR A 187 -21.62 -15.00 -10.01
C TYR A 187 -21.68 -15.51 -11.46
N ASP A 188 -21.77 -14.57 -12.40
CA ASP A 188 -21.71 -14.82 -13.84
C ASP A 188 -20.63 -13.90 -14.44
N PRO A 189 -19.58 -14.43 -15.10
CA PRO A 189 -18.51 -13.61 -15.67
C PRO A 189 -19.00 -12.64 -16.78
N ARG A 190 -20.24 -12.78 -17.26
CA ARG A 190 -20.88 -11.85 -18.21
C ARG A 190 -21.51 -10.64 -17.53
N ARG A 191 -21.67 -10.67 -16.20
CA ARG A 191 -22.33 -9.63 -15.39
C ARG A 191 -21.36 -9.11 -14.35
N PRO A 192 -20.66 -8.00 -14.63
CA PRO A 192 -19.73 -7.41 -13.67
C PRO A 192 -20.40 -7.13 -12.32
N LEU A 193 -19.82 -7.66 -11.25
CA LEU A 193 -20.31 -7.46 -9.89
C LEU A 193 -19.52 -6.37 -9.16
N PRO A 194 -20.11 -5.76 -8.13
CA PRO A 194 -19.38 -4.89 -7.23
C PRO A 194 -18.28 -5.65 -6.48
N LEU A 195 -17.21 -4.94 -6.12
CA LEU A 195 -16.11 -5.49 -5.31
C LEU A 195 -16.01 -4.74 -3.99
N VAL A 196 -16.18 -5.44 -2.87
CA VAL A 196 -15.93 -4.91 -1.54
C VAL A 196 -14.57 -5.40 -1.06
N VAL A 197 -13.63 -4.47 -0.88
CA VAL A 197 -12.31 -4.77 -0.30
C VAL A 197 -12.43 -4.63 1.21
N SER A 198 -12.44 -5.77 1.91
CA SER A 198 -12.56 -5.87 3.37
C SER A 198 -11.19 -6.11 3.98
N LEU A 199 -10.62 -5.07 4.61
CA LEU A 199 -9.31 -5.14 5.25
C LEU A 199 -9.43 -5.71 6.66
N HIS A 200 -8.65 -6.74 6.95
CA HIS A 200 -8.61 -7.37 8.27
C HIS A 200 -8.03 -6.44 9.36
N HIS A 201 -8.40 -6.72 10.61
CA HIS A 201 -7.85 -6.05 11.80
C HIS A 201 -6.51 -6.68 12.25
N HIS A 202 -5.90 -6.12 13.30
CA HIS A 202 -4.76 -6.76 13.97
C HIS A 202 -5.16 -8.10 14.59
N GLY A 203 -4.31 -9.12 14.49
CA GLY A 203 -4.43 -10.35 15.28
C GLY A 203 -3.92 -10.09 16.70
N TRP A 204 -4.81 -10.03 17.69
CA TRP A 204 -4.50 -9.63 19.08
C TRP A 204 -3.39 -10.45 19.77
N THR A 205 -3.22 -11.71 19.39
CA THR A 205 -2.21 -12.61 19.97
C THR A 205 -1.02 -12.88 19.05
N GLU A 206 -1.13 -12.55 17.76
CA GLU A 206 -0.19 -12.99 16.71
C GLU A 206 -0.08 -11.94 15.61
N TRP A 207 0.76 -10.93 15.86
CA TRP A 207 1.00 -9.79 14.97
C TRP A 207 1.42 -10.19 13.54
N PHE A 208 1.96 -11.39 13.35
CA PHE A 208 2.47 -11.88 12.07
C PHE A 208 1.80 -13.17 11.61
N ARG A 209 0.58 -13.47 12.11
CA ARG A 209 -0.13 -14.67 11.69
C ARG A 209 -0.27 -14.69 10.16
N PRO A 210 0.15 -15.77 9.47
CA PRO A 210 -0.01 -15.86 8.03
C PRO A 210 -1.51 -15.98 7.68
N PHE A 211 -1.87 -15.69 6.42
CA PHE A 211 -3.24 -15.83 5.92
C PHE A 211 -4.31 -15.00 6.65
N GLN A 212 -3.91 -13.91 7.32
CA GLN A 212 -4.89 -12.96 7.90
C GLN A 212 -5.86 -12.46 6.83
N GLY A 213 -7.13 -12.30 7.24
CA GLY A 213 -8.24 -11.98 6.33
C GLY A 213 -8.91 -13.20 5.71
N HIS A 214 -8.37 -14.41 5.88
CA HIS A 214 -9.07 -15.65 5.54
C HIS A 214 -9.86 -16.20 6.75
N PRO A 215 -11.10 -16.69 6.56
CA PRO A 215 -11.92 -16.59 5.35
C PRO A 215 -12.40 -15.16 5.09
N ALA A 216 -12.57 -14.82 3.81
CA ALA A 216 -13.24 -13.59 3.42
C ALA A 216 -14.73 -13.68 3.83
N PRO A 217 -15.31 -12.60 4.39
CA PRO A 217 -16.75 -12.58 4.66
C PRO A 217 -17.54 -12.70 3.36
N GLU A 218 -18.64 -13.44 3.40
CA GLU A 218 -19.53 -13.62 2.27
C GLU A 218 -20.56 -12.47 2.20
N LEU A 219 -20.96 -12.10 1.00
CA LEU A 219 -21.94 -11.04 0.77
C LEU A 219 -22.72 -11.36 -0.51
N GLU A 220 -24.04 -11.35 -0.43
CA GLU A 220 -24.89 -11.58 -1.60
C GLU A 220 -24.71 -10.47 -2.63
N GLY A 221 -24.61 -10.85 -3.91
CA GLY A 221 -24.56 -9.91 -5.03
C GLY A 221 -23.27 -9.08 -5.16
N ALA A 222 -22.22 -9.40 -4.40
CA ALA A 222 -20.91 -8.73 -4.50
C ALA A 222 -19.74 -9.71 -4.28
N LEU A 223 -18.62 -9.44 -4.95
CA LEU A 223 -17.35 -10.07 -4.65
C LEU A 223 -16.77 -9.42 -3.38
N VAL A 224 -16.21 -10.23 -2.48
CA VAL A 224 -15.53 -9.70 -1.28
C VAL A 224 -14.08 -10.14 -1.24
N LEU A 225 -13.17 -9.17 -1.44
CA LEU A 225 -11.73 -9.37 -1.38
C LEU A 225 -11.23 -9.06 0.03
N SER A 226 -10.54 -10.01 0.66
CA SER A 226 -9.88 -9.87 1.94
C SER A 226 -8.38 -10.19 1.80
N PRO A 227 -7.52 -9.17 1.59
CA PRO A 227 -6.10 -9.37 1.33
C PRO A 227 -5.30 -9.57 2.62
N HIS A 228 -4.31 -10.46 2.62
CA HIS A 228 -3.34 -10.57 3.72
C HIS A 228 -2.40 -9.36 3.77
N ALA A 229 -2.00 -8.84 2.61
CA ALA A 229 -1.25 -7.59 2.47
C ALA A 229 -0.03 -7.41 3.42
N ARG A 230 0.78 -8.47 3.58
CA ARG A 230 1.93 -8.51 4.53
C ARG A 230 1.55 -8.47 6.01
N GLY A 231 0.35 -8.91 6.35
CA GLY A 231 -0.13 -9.04 7.72
C GLY A 231 -0.34 -7.70 8.41
N SER A 232 0.22 -7.53 9.61
CA SER A 232 -0.03 -6.36 10.45
C SER A 232 0.83 -5.13 10.11
N ALA A 233 1.06 -4.85 8.83
CA ALA A 233 1.85 -3.72 8.35
C ALA A 233 1.02 -2.43 8.14
N ASP A 234 -0.14 -2.32 8.79
CA ASP A 234 -1.09 -1.19 8.73
C ASP A 234 -1.55 -0.80 7.31
N TYR A 235 -1.38 -1.67 6.32
CA TYR A 235 -1.62 -1.38 4.90
C TYR A 235 -0.82 -0.18 4.37
N MET A 236 0.33 0.10 5.01
CA MET A 236 1.21 1.18 4.63
C MET A 236 2.42 0.68 3.85
N TRP A 237 3.03 1.57 3.05
CA TRP A 237 4.24 1.27 2.28
C TRP A 237 4.08 0.07 1.35
N VAL A 238 4.83 -1.03 1.58
CA VAL A 238 4.75 -2.27 0.79
C VAL A 238 3.35 -2.88 0.85
N ALA A 239 2.71 -2.85 2.03
CA ALA A 239 1.39 -3.42 2.22
C ALA A 239 0.30 -2.70 1.41
N LEU A 240 0.45 -1.38 1.18
CA LEU A 240 -0.43 -0.65 0.25
C LEU A 240 -0.32 -1.23 -1.17
N GLU A 241 0.90 -1.52 -1.64
CA GLU A 241 1.09 -2.07 -2.98
C GLU A 241 0.47 -3.47 -3.12
N GLU A 242 0.43 -4.26 -2.04
CA GLU A 242 -0.25 -5.56 -2.02
C GLU A 242 -1.78 -5.46 -2.03
N VAL A 243 -2.36 -4.46 -1.35
CA VAL A 243 -3.80 -4.17 -1.48
C VAL A 243 -4.12 -3.83 -2.93
N LEU A 244 -3.30 -2.99 -3.57
CA LEU A 244 -3.51 -2.62 -4.97
C LEU A 244 -3.24 -3.77 -5.94
N ALA A 245 -2.30 -4.66 -5.63
CA ALA A 245 -2.00 -5.83 -6.45
C ALA A 245 -3.13 -6.87 -6.37
N SER A 246 -3.67 -7.13 -5.18
CA SER A 246 -4.79 -8.05 -5.01
C SER A 246 -6.07 -7.55 -5.68
N ILE A 247 -6.38 -6.24 -5.62
CA ILE A 247 -7.49 -5.65 -6.39
C ILE A 247 -7.30 -5.90 -7.89
N ARG A 248 -6.10 -5.60 -8.43
CA ARG A 248 -5.79 -5.82 -9.86
C ARG A 248 -5.89 -7.29 -10.25
N ASP A 249 -5.45 -8.20 -9.38
CA ASP A 249 -5.54 -9.64 -9.66
C ASP A 249 -7.01 -10.11 -9.66
N VAL A 250 -7.84 -9.61 -8.75
CA VAL A 250 -9.29 -9.87 -8.79
C VAL A 250 -9.92 -9.31 -10.06
N GLU A 251 -9.67 -8.04 -10.42
CA GLU A 251 -10.20 -7.42 -11.64
C GLU A 251 -9.75 -8.14 -12.94
N LYS A 252 -8.57 -8.79 -12.91
CA LYS A 252 -8.06 -9.57 -14.03
C LYS A 252 -8.77 -10.91 -14.18
N ASN A 253 -9.12 -11.56 -13.07
CA ASN A 253 -9.63 -12.94 -13.06
C ASN A 253 -11.16 -13.02 -12.88
N TYR A 254 -11.81 -11.92 -12.47
CA TYR A 254 -13.24 -11.85 -12.20
C TYR A 254 -13.87 -10.61 -12.85
N ALA A 255 -15.13 -10.72 -13.26
CA ALA A 255 -15.90 -9.61 -13.81
C ALA A 255 -16.29 -8.65 -12.68
N VAL A 256 -15.51 -7.57 -12.54
CA VAL A 256 -15.72 -6.51 -11.55
C VAL A 256 -16.26 -5.25 -12.25
N ASP A 257 -17.31 -4.64 -11.70
CA ASP A 257 -17.72 -3.29 -12.09
C ASP A 257 -16.72 -2.27 -11.52
N ALA A 258 -15.84 -1.76 -12.38
CA ALA A 258 -14.76 -0.83 -12.01
C ALA A 258 -15.26 0.53 -11.45
N ASP A 259 -16.56 0.82 -11.52
CA ASP A 259 -17.15 2.00 -10.85
C ASP A 259 -17.85 1.63 -9.53
N ARG A 260 -17.80 0.37 -9.10
CA ARG A 260 -18.37 -0.16 -7.86
C ARG A 260 -17.36 -0.98 -7.07
N VAL A 261 -16.18 -0.38 -6.88
CA VAL A 261 -15.16 -0.88 -5.94
C VAL A 261 -15.27 -0.08 -4.64
N TYR A 262 -15.31 -0.78 -3.51
CA TYR A 262 -15.48 -0.20 -2.18
C TYR A 262 -14.37 -0.64 -1.25
N LEU A 263 -14.11 0.14 -0.20
CA LEU A 263 -13.07 -0.17 0.77
C LEU A 263 -13.59 -0.03 2.20
N THR A 264 -13.40 -1.06 3.01
CA THR A 264 -13.82 -1.08 4.41
C THR A 264 -12.84 -1.89 5.26
N GLY A 265 -12.93 -1.74 6.57
CA GLY A 265 -12.19 -2.54 7.52
C GLY A 265 -12.30 -2.00 8.93
N TYR A 266 -11.95 -2.84 9.90
CA TYR A 266 -12.02 -2.53 11.32
C TYR A 266 -10.62 -2.33 11.92
N SER A 267 -10.45 -1.31 12.77
CA SER A 267 -9.21 -1.04 13.51
C SER A 267 -8.00 -0.82 12.59
N MET A 268 -7.11 -1.81 12.43
CA MET A 268 -6.08 -1.78 11.38
C MET A 268 -6.68 -1.64 9.98
N GLY A 269 -7.74 -2.39 9.69
CA GLY A 269 -8.44 -2.29 8.42
C GLY A 269 -9.13 -0.95 8.24
N GLY A 270 -9.58 -0.32 9.33
CA GLY A 270 -10.12 1.05 9.31
C GLY A 270 -9.03 2.08 9.01
N THR A 271 -7.83 1.89 9.60
CA THR A 271 -6.63 2.68 9.30
C THR A 271 -6.24 2.55 7.83
N GLY A 272 -6.18 1.31 7.32
CA GLY A 272 -5.92 1.01 5.91
C GLY A 272 -6.98 1.61 4.98
N SER A 273 -8.24 1.58 5.38
CA SER A 273 -9.35 2.17 4.61
C SER A 273 -9.14 3.66 4.38
N TRP A 274 -8.77 4.41 5.42
CA TRP A 274 -8.38 5.80 5.26
C TRP A 274 -7.12 5.95 4.40
N TYR A 275 -6.06 5.23 4.74
CA TYR A 275 -4.73 5.41 4.16
C TYR A 275 -4.67 5.10 2.66
N VAL A 276 -5.28 4.00 2.23
CA VAL A 276 -5.33 3.57 0.83
C VAL A 276 -6.20 4.55 0.04
N ALA A 277 -7.38 4.91 0.55
CA ALA A 277 -8.34 5.76 -0.15
C ALA A 277 -7.80 7.17 -0.41
N VAL A 278 -7.17 7.81 0.57
CA VAL A 278 -6.59 9.15 0.36
C VAL A 278 -5.44 9.13 -0.65
N ARG A 279 -4.79 7.99 -0.88
CA ARG A 279 -3.70 7.84 -1.86
C ARG A 279 -4.18 7.33 -3.23
N ARG A 280 -5.37 6.74 -3.31
CA ARG A 280 -5.97 6.16 -4.52
C ARG A 280 -7.47 6.47 -4.58
N PRO A 281 -7.88 7.75 -4.50
CA PRO A 281 -9.31 8.10 -4.40
C PRO A 281 -10.10 7.68 -5.63
N HIS A 282 -9.42 7.53 -6.76
CA HIS A 282 -10.01 7.21 -8.05
C HIS A 282 -10.37 5.74 -8.28
N LEU A 283 -10.04 4.87 -7.33
CA LEU A 283 -10.45 3.47 -7.39
C LEU A 283 -11.82 3.27 -6.75
N PHE A 284 -12.16 4.06 -5.72
CA PHE A 284 -13.28 3.76 -4.84
C PHE A 284 -14.52 4.61 -5.15
N ALA A 285 -15.68 3.96 -5.16
CA ALA A 285 -16.97 4.64 -5.18
C ALA A 285 -17.31 5.21 -3.79
N ALA A 286 -17.05 4.42 -2.75
CA ALA A 286 -17.24 4.78 -1.37
C ALA A 286 -16.30 4.00 -0.45
N ILE A 287 -16.05 4.54 0.75
CA ILE A 287 -15.27 3.89 1.79
C ILE A 287 -16.01 3.89 3.12
N ALA A 288 -15.77 2.86 3.93
CA ALA A 288 -16.36 2.72 5.25
C ALA A 288 -15.34 2.33 6.35
N PRO A 289 -14.48 3.26 6.78
CA PRO A 289 -13.54 3.00 7.87
C PRO A 289 -14.25 2.84 9.22
N VAL A 290 -13.93 1.77 9.95
CA VAL A 290 -14.47 1.49 11.29
C VAL A 290 -13.34 1.51 12.33
N ALA A 291 -13.45 2.39 13.34
CA ALA A 291 -12.52 2.51 14.46
C ALA A 291 -11.03 2.63 14.05
N GLY A 292 -10.75 3.34 12.94
CA GLY A 292 -9.42 3.42 12.33
C GLY A 292 -8.61 4.66 12.69
N ASN A 293 -7.28 4.55 12.65
CA ASN A 293 -6.39 5.70 12.79
C ASN A 293 -6.47 6.59 11.55
N ALA A 294 -6.86 7.85 11.73
CA ALA A 294 -6.85 8.86 10.66
C ALA A 294 -5.92 10.05 10.95
N ASP A 295 -5.76 10.42 12.23
CA ASP A 295 -4.91 11.53 12.67
C ASP A 295 -4.03 11.18 13.87
N PHE A 296 -2.71 11.00 13.67
CA PHE A 296 -1.79 10.65 14.77
C PHE A 296 -1.75 11.69 15.91
N THR A 297 -2.17 12.93 15.66
CA THR A 297 -2.21 13.97 16.70
C THR A 297 -3.28 13.69 17.76
N ALA A 298 -4.27 12.83 17.47
CA ALA A 298 -5.28 12.39 18.42
C ALA A 298 -4.62 11.73 19.65
N TRP A 299 -3.69 10.80 19.44
CA TRP A 299 -2.91 10.16 20.49
C TRP A 299 -2.11 11.15 21.33
N VAL A 300 -1.42 12.08 20.64
CA VAL A 300 -0.59 13.09 21.27
C VAL A 300 -1.42 13.97 22.21
N LYS A 301 -2.58 14.43 21.73
CA LYS A 301 -3.52 15.27 22.51
C LYS A 301 -4.14 14.50 23.67
N ARG A 302 -4.57 13.25 23.44
CA ARG A 302 -5.28 12.43 24.43
C ARG A 302 -4.43 12.16 25.67
N TRP A 303 -3.12 11.94 25.49
CA TRP A 303 -2.23 11.52 26.56
C TRP A 303 -1.12 12.52 26.90
N ASP A 304 -1.22 13.74 26.38
CA ASP A 304 -0.22 14.80 26.57
C ASP A 304 1.22 14.32 26.27
N TRP A 305 1.38 13.53 25.21
CA TRP A 305 2.69 13.04 24.80
C TRP A 305 3.49 14.18 24.20
N ARG A 306 4.40 14.75 25.00
CA ARG A 306 5.32 15.79 24.52
C ARG A 306 6.13 15.27 23.34
N LEU A 307 5.87 15.83 22.17
CA LEU A 307 6.71 15.63 21.00
C LEU A 307 7.98 16.44 21.20
N ARG A 308 9.11 15.76 21.40
CA ARG A 308 10.42 16.43 21.38
C ARG A 308 10.62 17.02 19.99
N ASN A 309 10.62 18.34 19.90
CA ASN A 309 10.75 19.09 18.66
C ASN A 309 11.84 20.18 18.73
N ASP A 310 12.75 20.06 19.70
CA ASP A 310 13.88 20.96 19.96
C ASP A 310 15.08 20.66 19.02
N SER A 311 14.82 20.46 17.74
CA SER A 311 15.82 20.14 16.73
C SER A 311 15.76 21.12 15.56
N PRO A 312 16.89 21.49 14.93
CA PRO A 312 16.85 22.25 13.66
C PRO A 312 16.09 21.52 12.53
N PHE A 313 15.85 20.20 12.68
CA PHE A 313 15.06 19.38 11.77
C PHE A 313 13.61 19.19 12.22
N ALA A 314 13.11 20.02 13.14
CA ALA A 314 11.75 19.96 13.66
C ALA A 314 10.69 19.93 12.54
N PHE A 315 10.80 20.86 11.59
CA PHE A 315 9.87 20.96 10.46
C PHE A 315 9.86 19.68 9.61
N LEU A 316 11.04 19.09 9.34
CA LEU A 316 11.14 17.88 8.53
C LEU A 316 10.58 16.67 9.27
N ARG A 317 10.83 16.56 10.58
CA ARG A 317 10.23 15.51 11.41
C ARG A 317 8.71 15.62 11.43
N GLU A 318 8.19 16.83 11.54
CA GLU A 318 6.75 17.07 11.49
C GLU A 318 6.17 16.70 10.12
N PHE A 319 6.78 17.17 9.03
CA PHE A 319 6.38 16.81 7.67
C PHE A 319 6.38 15.29 7.45
N LEU A 320 7.45 14.59 7.84
CA LEU A 320 7.53 13.13 7.68
C LEU A 320 6.43 12.42 8.45
N ARG A 321 6.12 12.86 9.68
CA ARG A 321 5.05 12.29 10.50
C ARG A 321 3.68 12.56 9.89
N GLU A 322 3.39 13.80 9.53
CA GLU A 322 2.16 14.15 8.82
C GLU A 322 2.02 13.40 7.51
N SER A 323 3.12 13.11 6.82
CA SER A 323 3.06 12.41 5.53
C SER A 323 2.56 10.97 5.65
N THR A 324 2.57 10.39 6.85
CA THR A 324 1.98 9.08 7.15
C THR A 324 0.53 9.15 7.60
N CYS A 325 0.03 10.36 7.90
CA CYS A 325 -1.29 10.64 8.44
C CYS A 325 -2.34 10.75 7.31
N PRO A 326 -3.38 9.90 7.27
CA PRO A 326 -4.44 10.05 6.27
C PRO A 326 -5.09 11.44 6.28
N ALA A 327 -5.30 12.03 7.45
CA ALA A 327 -5.92 13.35 7.60
C ALA A 327 -5.11 14.51 7.00
N ALA A 328 -3.84 14.31 6.62
CA ALA A 328 -3.06 15.29 5.86
C ALA A 328 -3.51 15.39 4.38
N TYR A 329 -4.18 14.34 3.88
CA TYR A 329 -4.59 14.16 2.49
C TYR A 329 -6.12 14.16 2.30
N ALA A 330 -6.88 14.64 3.29
CA ALA A 330 -8.35 14.65 3.26
C ALA A 330 -8.94 15.27 1.98
N GLU A 331 -8.25 16.26 1.41
CA GLU A 331 -8.58 16.92 0.13
C GLU A 331 -8.78 15.93 -1.04
N ASN A 332 -8.10 14.78 -1.00
CA ASN A 332 -8.19 13.77 -2.06
C ASN A 332 -9.53 13.04 -2.08
N LEU A 333 -10.30 13.08 -0.99
CA LEU A 333 -11.58 12.38 -0.87
C LEU A 333 -12.77 13.17 -1.41
N ARG A 334 -12.55 14.32 -2.09
CA ARG A 334 -13.61 15.18 -2.64
C ARG A 334 -14.77 14.44 -3.32
N ASN A 335 -14.44 13.41 -4.09
CA ASN A 335 -15.38 12.67 -4.94
C ASN A 335 -15.62 11.23 -4.44
N VAL A 336 -15.22 10.92 -3.21
CA VAL A 336 -15.39 9.61 -2.58
C VAL A 336 -16.40 9.76 -1.45
N ALA A 337 -17.46 8.95 -1.46
CA ALA A 337 -18.40 8.93 -0.34
C ALA A 337 -17.76 8.24 0.87
N VAL A 338 -17.98 8.78 2.07
CA VAL A 338 -17.35 8.32 3.31
C VAL A 338 -18.41 7.99 4.35
N LEU A 339 -18.39 6.78 4.88
CA LEU A 339 -19.15 6.36 6.06
C LEU A 339 -18.18 5.99 7.18
N CYS A 340 -18.03 6.86 8.18
CA CYS A 340 -17.11 6.63 9.29
C CYS A 340 -17.89 6.16 10.53
N PHE A 341 -17.49 5.03 11.10
CA PHE A 341 -17.99 4.54 12.40
C PHE A 341 -16.89 4.59 13.46
N HIS A 342 -17.23 5.06 14.67
CA HIS A 342 -16.28 5.05 15.79
C HIS A 342 -16.98 5.00 17.14
N GLY A 343 -16.43 4.23 18.09
CA GLY A 343 -16.91 4.21 19.47
C GLY A 343 -16.39 5.41 20.27
N ARG A 344 -17.29 6.12 20.97
CA ARG A 344 -16.99 7.28 21.80
C ARG A 344 -16.03 6.99 22.95
N ARG A 345 -16.11 5.78 23.51
CA ARG A 345 -15.31 5.32 24.67
C ARG A 345 -14.17 4.39 24.23
N ASP A 346 -13.75 4.49 22.97
CA ASP A 346 -12.66 3.70 22.44
C ASP A 346 -11.33 4.11 23.09
N GLU A 347 -10.77 3.19 23.89
CA GLU A 347 -9.48 3.35 24.58
C GLU A 347 -8.30 2.78 23.77
N ILE A 348 -8.57 2.12 22.64
CA ILE A 348 -7.59 1.45 21.77
C ILE A 348 -7.31 2.25 20.50
N VAL A 349 -8.30 2.98 19.98
CA VAL A 349 -8.13 4.00 18.94
C VAL A 349 -9.07 5.15 19.30
N PRO A 350 -8.57 6.28 19.85
CA PRO A 350 -9.41 7.35 20.35
C PRO A 350 -10.33 7.89 19.28
N VAL A 351 -11.56 8.19 19.66
CA VAL A 351 -12.59 8.75 18.77
C VAL A 351 -12.14 10.04 18.08
N GLU A 352 -11.17 10.76 18.64
CA GLU A 352 -10.53 11.94 18.07
C GLU A 352 -9.90 11.69 16.68
N HIS A 353 -9.51 10.44 16.36
CA HIS A 353 -9.07 10.08 15.01
C HIS A 353 -10.20 10.30 13.98
N ALA A 354 -11.37 9.72 14.22
CA ALA A 354 -12.53 9.88 13.35
C ALA A 354 -13.02 11.33 13.32
N ARG A 355 -13.18 11.96 14.49
CA ARG A 355 -13.63 13.35 14.60
C ARG A 355 -12.74 14.30 13.80
N SER A 356 -11.41 14.24 13.97
CA SER A 356 -10.47 15.10 13.23
C SER A 356 -10.60 14.95 11.71
N MET A 357 -10.69 13.71 11.20
CA MET A 357 -10.84 13.48 9.77
C MET A 357 -12.20 13.98 9.26
N VAL A 358 -13.30 13.65 9.94
CA VAL A 358 -14.66 14.07 9.57
C VAL A 358 -14.80 15.58 9.59
N ASP A 359 -14.26 16.25 10.62
CA ASP A 359 -14.28 17.70 10.73
C ASP A 359 -13.50 18.36 9.59
N LYS A 360 -12.34 17.81 9.20
CA LYS A 360 -11.59 18.29 8.03
C LYS A 360 -12.38 18.12 6.73
N LEU A 361 -13.02 16.97 6.50
CA LEU A 361 -13.82 16.74 5.30
C LEU A 361 -15.01 17.70 5.24
N ARG A 362 -15.69 17.93 6.36
CA ARG A 362 -16.79 18.91 6.47
C ARG A 362 -16.30 20.35 6.25
N ALA A 363 -15.14 20.72 6.81
CA ALA A 363 -14.54 22.04 6.62
C ALA A 363 -14.11 22.31 5.16
N LEU A 364 -13.77 21.25 4.41
CA LEU A 364 -13.52 21.31 2.97
C LEU A 364 -14.80 21.43 2.12
N GLY A 365 -15.97 21.36 2.76
CA GLY A 365 -17.29 21.44 2.13
C GLY A 365 -17.71 20.16 1.41
N TYR A 366 -17.24 18.99 1.87
CA TYR A 366 -17.63 17.71 1.26
C TYR A 366 -18.94 17.22 1.87
N ASP A 367 -19.90 16.94 1.01
CA ASP A 367 -21.30 16.64 1.33
C ASP A 367 -21.56 15.15 1.56
N LYS A 368 -20.79 14.26 0.93
CA LYS A 368 -20.92 12.80 1.04
C LYS A 368 -20.17 12.20 2.24
N VAL A 369 -20.36 12.78 3.42
CA VAL A 369 -19.69 12.35 4.66
C VAL A 369 -20.73 11.99 5.73
N THR A 370 -20.94 10.69 5.92
CA THR A 370 -21.75 10.13 7.00
C THR A 370 -20.83 9.76 8.17
N TYR A 371 -21.14 10.24 9.37
CA TYR A 371 -20.38 9.92 10.59
C TYR A 371 -21.33 9.37 11.66
N VAL A 372 -21.00 8.18 12.15
CA VAL A 372 -21.73 7.50 13.21
C VAL A 372 -20.79 7.34 14.40
N GLU A 373 -21.15 8.02 15.48
CA GLU A 373 -20.47 7.91 16.77
C GLU A 373 -21.41 7.24 17.76
N GLU A 374 -20.96 6.16 18.39
CA GLU A 374 -21.76 5.42 19.35
C GLU A 374 -21.17 5.44 20.73
N ASP A 375 -22.02 5.24 21.75
CA ASP A 375 -21.56 5.10 23.12
C ASP A 375 -21.00 3.68 23.39
N THR A 376 -19.98 3.28 22.63
CA THR A 376 -19.30 1.99 22.69
C THR A 376 -17.78 2.17 22.85
N GLY A 377 -17.08 1.08 23.18
CA GLY A 377 -15.61 1.03 23.23
C GLY A 377 -14.99 0.82 21.85
N HIS A 378 -13.93 0.03 21.74
CA HIS A 378 -13.37 -0.40 20.45
C HIS A 378 -14.31 -1.44 19.81
N ALA A 379 -15.33 -0.96 19.11
CA ALA A 379 -16.41 -1.77 18.56
C ALA A 379 -16.31 -1.90 17.04
N SER A 380 -16.61 -3.10 16.55
CA SER A 380 -16.67 -3.43 15.12
C SER A 380 -18.09 -3.32 14.57
N ARG A 381 -18.22 -3.58 13.27
CA ARG A 381 -19.48 -3.68 12.51
C ARG A 381 -19.47 -4.88 11.59
N SER A 382 -20.65 -5.43 11.33
CA SER A 382 -20.80 -6.52 10.36
C SER A 382 -20.60 -5.96 8.95
N LEU A 383 -20.14 -6.82 8.02
CA LEU A 383 -19.95 -6.38 6.64
C LEU A 383 -21.29 -6.05 6.00
N GLU A 384 -22.34 -6.82 6.29
CA GLU A 384 -23.68 -6.65 5.73
C GLU A 384 -24.26 -5.28 6.05
N GLU A 385 -24.12 -4.83 7.30
CA GLU A 385 -24.56 -3.49 7.72
C GLU A 385 -23.87 -2.39 6.90
N ILE A 386 -22.54 -2.48 6.78
CA ILE A 386 -21.74 -1.51 6.04
C ILE A 386 -22.03 -1.58 4.54
N ALA A 387 -22.15 -2.79 3.99
CA ALA A 387 -22.28 -3.05 2.56
C ALA A 387 -23.58 -2.47 2.00
N SER A 388 -24.67 -2.50 2.77
CA SER A 388 -25.94 -1.89 2.36
C SER A 388 -25.75 -0.43 1.91
N TRP A 389 -25.01 0.37 2.69
CA TRP A 389 -24.71 1.76 2.36
C TRP A 389 -23.64 1.89 1.26
N LEU A 390 -22.59 1.06 1.28
CA LEU A 390 -21.56 1.09 0.23
C LEU A 390 -22.18 0.88 -1.15
N LEU A 391 -23.03 -0.14 -1.30
CA LEU A 391 -23.58 -0.58 -2.58
C LEU A 391 -24.51 0.44 -3.26
N GLU A 392 -25.02 1.44 -2.52
CA GLU A 392 -25.79 2.58 -3.03
C GLU A 392 -24.95 3.55 -3.88
N HIS A 393 -23.62 3.52 -3.71
CA HIS A 393 -22.72 4.48 -4.33
C HIS A 393 -22.13 3.92 -5.62
N ARG A 394 -22.01 4.79 -6.63
CA ARG A 394 -21.26 4.54 -7.86
C ARG A 394 -20.21 5.63 -8.05
N ARG A 395 -18.99 5.23 -8.41
CA ARG A 395 -17.88 6.14 -8.64
C ARG A 395 -18.17 7.03 -9.85
N GLU A 396 -18.05 8.34 -9.66
CA GLU A 396 -18.00 9.27 -10.79
C GLU A 396 -16.61 9.18 -11.43
N ARG A 397 -16.51 8.58 -12.62
CA ARG A 397 -15.22 8.34 -13.29
C ARG A 397 -14.54 9.64 -13.74
N PHE A 398 -15.33 10.62 -14.17
CA PHE A 398 -14.88 11.90 -14.72
C PHE A 398 -15.51 13.08 -13.96
N PRO A 399 -15.21 13.24 -12.66
CA PRO A 399 -15.80 14.32 -11.87
C PRO A 399 -15.30 15.67 -12.39
N ARG A 400 -16.19 16.67 -12.43
CA ARG A 400 -15.83 18.01 -12.90
C ARG A 400 -14.80 18.70 -12.01
N LYS A 401 -14.74 18.36 -10.72
CA LYS A 401 -13.76 18.95 -9.79
C LYS A 401 -12.87 17.87 -9.20
N VAL A 402 -11.55 18.03 -9.30
CA VAL A 402 -10.56 17.09 -8.78
C VAL A 402 -9.61 17.85 -7.87
N SER A 403 -9.39 17.31 -6.67
CA SER A 403 -8.34 17.76 -5.75
C SER A 403 -7.32 16.63 -5.60
N LEU A 404 -6.04 16.96 -5.73
CA LEU A 404 -4.93 16.02 -5.59
C LEU A 404 -3.83 16.66 -4.75
N LYS A 405 -3.54 16.05 -3.61
CA LYS A 405 -2.44 16.38 -2.71
C LYS A 405 -1.61 15.13 -2.45
N THR A 406 -0.29 15.25 -2.55
CA THR A 406 0.61 14.13 -2.28
C THR A 406 1.96 14.60 -1.77
N ASN A 407 2.64 13.74 -1.01
CA ASN A 407 4.04 13.88 -0.66
C ASN A 407 4.97 13.09 -1.59
N LEU A 408 4.42 12.29 -2.51
CA LEU A 408 5.16 11.43 -3.46
C LEU A 408 4.38 11.31 -4.79
N LEU A 409 5.02 11.56 -5.92
CA LEU A 409 4.55 11.28 -7.28
C LEU A 409 4.04 9.84 -7.49
N ARG A 410 4.57 8.82 -6.78
CA ARG A 410 3.97 7.47 -6.75
C ARG A 410 2.48 7.49 -6.39
N HIS A 411 2.07 8.43 -5.54
CA HIS A 411 0.67 8.64 -5.17
C HIS A 411 0.05 9.89 -5.80
N GLY A 412 0.74 10.50 -6.77
CA GLY A 412 0.30 11.69 -7.47
C GLY A 412 -0.72 11.42 -8.57
N ARG A 413 -1.76 10.62 -8.31
CA ARG A 413 -2.88 10.42 -9.25
C ARG A 413 -4.23 10.51 -8.53
N ALA A 414 -5.10 11.37 -9.05
CA ALA A 414 -6.52 11.40 -8.74
C ALA A 414 -7.32 11.48 -10.04
N TYR A 415 -8.13 10.46 -10.28
CA TYR A 415 -8.99 10.27 -11.43
C TYR A 415 -8.17 10.32 -12.72
N TYR A 416 -8.49 11.29 -13.56
CA TYR A 416 -7.81 11.55 -14.82
C TYR A 416 -6.65 12.55 -14.67
N VAL A 417 -6.31 13.02 -13.47
CA VAL A 417 -5.19 13.94 -13.22
C VAL A 417 -4.00 13.20 -12.60
N ARG A 418 -2.79 13.48 -13.12
CA ARG A 418 -1.54 12.94 -12.62
C ARG A 418 -0.46 14.02 -12.49
N LEU A 419 0.26 14.05 -11.36
CA LEU A 419 1.47 14.85 -11.22
C LEU A 419 2.66 14.10 -11.84
N ASP A 420 3.46 14.80 -12.64
CA ASP A 420 4.63 14.25 -13.33
C ASP A 420 5.95 14.83 -12.83
N GLY A 421 5.91 15.88 -12.01
CA GLY A 421 7.09 16.52 -11.43
C GLY A 421 6.76 17.42 -10.26
N ARG A 422 7.67 17.45 -9.28
CA ARG A 422 7.62 18.33 -8.10
C ARG A 422 9.02 18.88 -7.77
N PRO A 423 9.17 20.20 -7.58
CA PRO A 423 10.47 20.80 -7.33
C PRO A 423 10.99 20.60 -5.89
N GLU A 424 10.11 20.65 -4.88
CA GLU A 424 10.50 20.59 -3.46
C GLU A 424 10.04 19.27 -2.81
N PRO A 425 10.96 18.34 -2.48
CA PRO A 425 10.60 17.00 -1.98
C PRO A 425 10.06 17.00 -0.54
N ASP A 426 10.40 18.00 0.27
CA ASP A 426 10.08 18.18 1.69
C ASP A 426 8.78 18.96 1.94
N ARG A 427 7.99 19.22 0.90
CA ARG A 427 6.68 19.88 0.98
C ARG A 427 5.63 19.13 0.17
N TYR A 428 4.36 19.16 0.56
CA TYR A 428 3.29 18.58 -0.26
C TYR A 428 3.23 19.23 -1.65
N SER A 429 2.85 18.45 -2.65
CA SER A 429 2.44 18.93 -3.97
C SER A 429 0.92 18.87 -4.06
N ARG A 430 0.29 19.96 -4.49
CA ARG A 430 -1.16 20.07 -4.63
C ARG A 430 -1.56 20.54 -6.02
N LEU A 431 -2.65 20.00 -6.53
CA LEU A 431 -3.31 20.43 -7.75
C LEU A 431 -4.83 20.37 -7.53
N GLU A 432 -5.52 21.47 -7.85
CA GLU A 432 -6.96 21.48 -7.99
C GLU A 432 -7.33 21.77 -9.45
N LEU A 433 -8.26 20.98 -9.99
CA LEU A 433 -8.78 21.14 -11.33
C LEU A 433 -10.30 21.27 -11.25
N GLU A 434 -10.84 22.25 -11.98
CA GLU A 434 -12.27 22.42 -12.17
C GLU A 434 -12.58 22.54 -13.67
N TRP A 435 -13.33 21.57 -14.18
CA TRP A 435 -13.71 21.48 -15.57
C TRP A 435 -14.77 22.51 -15.91
N GLY A 436 -14.41 23.40 -16.83
CA GLY A 436 -15.22 24.48 -17.37
C GLY A 436 -14.67 24.91 -18.72
N ASP A 437 -15.02 26.10 -19.18
CA ASP A 437 -14.44 26.66 -20.40
C ASP A 437 -14.00 28.12 -20.19
N PRO A 438 -12.71 28.37 -19.85
CA PRO A 438 -11.60 27.41 -19.81
C PRO A 438 -11.64 26.47 -18.60
N VAL A 439 -10.90 25.36 -18.67
CA VAL A 439 -10.64 24.50 -17.51
C VAL A 439 -9.71 25.25 -16.56
N ARG A 440 -10.09 25.35 -15.28
CA ARG A 440 -9.32 26.08 -14.25
C ARG A 440 -8.45 25.11 -13.47
N ILE A 441 -7.17 25.44 -13.34
CA ILE A 441 -6.17 24.61 -12.65
C ILE A 441 -5.34 25.50 -11.73
N THR A 442 -5.22 25.12 -10.47
CA THR A 442 -4.31 25.75 -9.51
C THR A 442 -3.32 24.73 -8.97
N THR A 443 -2.07 25.15 -8.79
CA THR A 443 -0.98 24.27 -8.38
C THR A 443 -0.17 24.86 -7.23
N ASP A 444 0.34 23.99 -6.35
CA ASP A 444 1.37 24.31 -5.36
C ASP A 444 2.43 23.21 -5.37
N ASN A 445 3.70 23.60 -5.46
CA ASN A 445 4.84 22.68 -5.56
C ASN A 445 4.68 21.61 -6.67
N VAL A 446 4.28 22.04 -7.87
CA VAL A 446 4.16 21.19 -9.09
C VAL A 446 5.01 21.79 -10.20
N SER A 447 5.83 20.96 -10.85
CA SER A 447 6.64 21.35 -12.02
C SER A 447 6.15 20.75 -13.33
N ALA A 448 5.39 19.65 -13.28
CA ALA A 448 4.70 19.08 -14.43
C ALA A 448 3.49 18.24 -14.01
N PHE A 449 2.47 18.20 -14.85
CA PHE A 449 1.31 17.33 -14.67
C PHE A 449 0.66 16.97 -16.01
N SER A 450 -0.16 15.93 -15.98
CA SER A 450 -0.90 15.42 -17.13
C SER A 450 -2.37 15.20 -16.80
N ILE A 451 -3.21 15.40 -17.80
CA ILE A 451 -4.63 15.03 -17.82
C ILE A 451 -4.75 13.84 -18.79
N LEU A 452 -5.17 12.69 -18.26
CA LEU A 452 -5.61 11.53 -19.04
C LEU A 452 -6.92 11.89 -19.73
N TYR A 453 -6.92 11.88 -21.06
CA TYR A 453 -8.02 12.37 -21.87
C TYR A 453 -8.20 11.45 -23.08
N ASP A 454 -8.81 10.30 -22.82
CA ASP A 454 -9.20 9.31 -23.81
C ASP A 454 -10.62 9.58 -24.37
N GLY A 455 -11.12 8.68 -25.21
CA GLY A 455 -12.46 8.84 -25.80
C GLY A 455 -13.61 8.72 -24.80
N GLU A 456 -13.43 8.10 -23.64
CA GLU A 456 -14.43 8.12 -22.57
C GLU A 456 -14.44 9.48 -21.87
N ALA A 457 -13.25 10.00 -21.55
CA ALA A 457 -13.09 11.33 -20.95
C ALA A 457 -13.69 12.41 -21.85
N GLU A 458 -13.45 12.35 -23.17
CA GLU A 458 -13.98 13.33 -24.12
C GLU A 458 -15.52 13.33 -24.20
N ARG A 459 -16.16 12.15 -24.11
CA ARG A 459 -17.62 12.05 -24.06
C ARG A 459 -18.20 12.63 -22.78
N ALA A 460 -17.53 12.46 -21.65
CA ALA A 460 -18.00 12.92 -20.35
C ALA A 460 -17.70 14.40 -20.09
N LEU A 461 -16.55 14.88 -20.55
CA LEU A 461 -16.00 16.19 -20.29
C LEU A 461 -15.54 16.81 -21.62
N PRO A 462 -16.42 17.50 -22.37
CA PRO A 462 -16.08 18.06 -23.66
C PRO A 462 -14.83 18.96 -23.62
N PHE A 463 -14.05 18.93 -24.70
CA PHE A 463 -12.77 19.62 -24.77
C PHE A 463 -12.96 21.15 -24.72
N PRO A 464 -12.21 21.90 -23.89
CA PRO A 464 -12.45 23.32 -23.67
C PRO A 464 -12.07 24.18 -24.89
N SER A 465 -13.01 24.99 -25.38
CA SER A 465 -12.80 25.88 -26.53
C SER A 465 -11.87 27.05 -26.22
N ARG A 466 -11.83 27.50 -24.95
CA ARG A 466 -10.96 28.56 -24.41
C ARG A 466 -9.65 28.02 -23.83
N GLY A 467 -9.45 26.70 -23.86
CA GLY A 467 -8.23 26.04 -23.37
C GLY A 467 -8.18 25.91 -21.85
N PHE A 468 -6.98 26.05 -21.28
CA PHE A 468 -6.72 25.82 -19.86
C PHE A 468 -6.21 27.10 -19.20
N SER A 469 -6.67 27.42 -17.99
CA SER A 469 -6.12 28.49 -17.15
C SER A 469 -5.37 27.83 -16.00
N VAL A 470 -4.04 27.82 -16.07
CA VAL A 470 -3.15 27.19 -15.07
C VAL A 470 -2.46 28.28 -14.27
N ASP A 471 -2.75 28.37 -12.97
CA ASP A 471 -2.27 29.44 -12.08
C ASP A 471 -2.57 30.85 -12.64
N GLY A 472 -3.71 31.00 -13.33
CA GLY A 472 -4.13 32.25 -13.99
C GLY A 472 -3.51 32.48 -15.38
N VAL A 473 -2.60 31.63 -15.84
CA VAL A 473 -1.99 31.69 -17.18
C VAL A 473 -2.80 30.86 -18.17
N THR A 474 -3.24 31.46 -19.27
CA THR A 474 -3.92 30.75 -20.34
C THR A 474 -2.94 29.92 -21.16
N VAL A 475 -3.19 28.61 -21.23
CA VAL A 475 -2.43 27.63 -22.00
C VAL A 475 -3.34 26.99 -23.04
N ARG A 476 -2.96 27.13 -24.31
CA ARG A 476 -3.55 26.34 -25.41
C ARG A 476 -2.81 25.00 -25.45
N ALA A 477 -3.54 23.91 -25.24
CA ALA A 477 -3.00 22.56 -25.33
C ALA A 477 -3.97 21.67 -26.11
N LYS A 478 -3.48 20.57 -26.66
CA LYS A 478 -4.25 19.57 -27.40
C LYS A 478 -3.96 18.16 -26.85
N PRO A 479 -4.91 17.22 -26.91
CA PRO A 479 -4.64 15.84 -26.56
C PRO A 479 -3.64 15.22 -27.54
N ALA A 480 -2.61 14.57 -27.01
CA ALA A 480 -1.63 13.81 -27.78
C ALA A 480 -1.43 12.45 -27.12
N ALA A 481 -1.77 11.37 -27.85
CA ALA A 481 -1.78 10.00 -27.33
C ALA A 481 -2.60 9.86 -26.02
N GLY A 482 -3.81 10.42 -26.02
CA GLY A 482 -4.74 10.35 -24.88
C GLY A 482 -4.32 11.17 -23.65
N LEU A 483 -3.42 12.14 -23.83
CA LEU A 483 -2.88 12.95 -22.73
C LEU A 483 -2.79 14.43 -23.12
N VAL A 484 -3.18 15.31 -22.20
CA VAL A 484 -2.85 16.74 -22.25
C VAL A 484 -1.79 17.01 -21.19
N ARG A 485 -0.64 17.57 -21.58
CA ARG A 485 0.53 17.68 -20.71
C ARG A 485 0.95 19.12 -20.50
N PHE A 486 1.29 19.45 -19.26
CA PHE A 486 1.69 20.78 -18.83
C PHE A 486 3.03 20.70 -18.11
N VAL A 487 3.91 21.63 -18.44
CA VAL A 487 5.22 21.78 -17.80
C VAL A 487 5.42 23.24 -17.43
N ARG A 488 5.96 23.46 -16.23
CA ARG A 488 6.29 24.79 -15.75
C ARG A 488 7.51 25.33 -16.49
N ASP A 489 7.45 26.59 -16.92
CA ASP A 489 8.50 27.29 -17.63
C ASP A 489 8.77 28.62 -16.91
N GLY A 490 9.77 28.63 -16.02
CA GLY A 490 9.98 29.73 -15.08
C GLY A 490 8.75 29.97 -14.18
N LYS A 491 8.10 31.13 -14.35
CA LYS A 491 6.88 31.52 -13.62
C LYS A 491 5.60 31.25 -14.41
N THR A 492 5.68 30.70 -15.61
CA THR A 492 4.54 30.44 -16.49
C THR A 492 4.36 28.94 -16.75
N TRP A 493 3.35 28.61 -17.56
CA TRP A 493 3.03 27.24 -17.97
C TRP A 493 2.99 27.15 -19.49
N ARG A 494 3.42 26.01 -20.02
CA ARG A 494 3.29 25.69 -21.44
C ARG A 494 2.85 24.25 -21.64
N GLU A 495 2.29 24.00 -22.82
CA GLU A 495 2.06 22.63 -23.28
C GLU A 495 3.39 21.91 -23.51
N GLY A 496 3.44 20.64 -23.10
CA GLY A 496 4.54 19.75 -23.44
C GLY A 496 4.81 18.69 -22.39
N PRO A 497 5.63 17.68 -22.73
CA PRO A 497 6.06 16.69 -21.76
C PRO A 497 7.01 17.31 -20.71
N PRO A 498 7.17 16.64 -19.56
CA PRO A 498 8.25 16.95 -18.64
C PRO A 498 9.63 16.90 -19.34
N PRO A 499 10.64 17.64 -18.86
CA PRO A 499 11.97 17.67 -19.48
C PRO A 499 12.58 16.28 -19.65
N ALA A 500 13.28 16.07 -20.77
CA ALA A 500 14.02 14.85 -21.04
C ALA A 500 15.22 14.69 -20.08
N GLY A 501 15.71 13.46 -19.90
CA GLY A 501 16.86 13.15 -19.03
C GLY A 501 16.49 12.59 -17.65
N VAL A 502 17.51 12.44 -16.81
CA VAL A 502 17.37 11.90 -15.43
C VAL A 502 16.65 12.93 -14.57
N ARG A 503 15.50 12.53 -14.02
CA ARG A 503 14.68 13.37 -13.16
C ARG A 503 13.91 12.54 -12.15
N LYS A 504 13.44 13.21 -11.11
CA LYS A 504 12.45 12.67 -10.18
C LYS A 504 11.15 12.41 -10.93
N ARG A 505 10.62 11.19 -10.79
CA ARG A 505 9.36 10.72 -11.40
C ARG A 505 8.73 9.68 -10.48
N ALA A 506 7.47 9.34 -10.68
CA ALA A 506 6.81 8.28 -9.91
C ALA A 506 7.66 6.98 -9.91
N GLY A 507 7.97 6.47 -8.72
CA GLY A 507 8.82 5.28 -8.52
C GLY A 507 10.33 5.51 -8.63
N LEU A 508 10.78 6.75 -8.86
CA LEU A 508 12.20 7.15 -8.91
C LEU A 508 12.38 8.55 -8.30
N GLU A 509 11.56 8.91 -7.31
CA GLU A 509 11.66 10.23 -6.66
C GLU A 509 12.39 10.17 -5.32
N GLY A 510 12.44 9.00 -4.69
CA GLY A 510 12.83 8.85 -3.30
C GLY A 510 11.62 9.11 -2.36
N PRO A 511 11.80 9.15 -1.03
CA PRO A 511 13.03 8.84 -0.29
C PRO A 511 13.44 7.37 -0.45
N ILE A 512 14.52 6.92 0.20
CA ILE A 512 15.14 5.59 -0.05
C ILE A 512 14.13 4.43 0.03
N GLU A 513 13.06 4.60 0.81
CA GLU A 513 11.93 3.69 0.94
C GLU A 513 11.24 3.38 -0.40
N ASP A 514 11.25 4.30 -1.36
CA ASP A 514 10.65 4.11 -2.69
C ASP A 514 11.40 3.02 -3.50
N ALA A 515 12.71 2.85 -3.24
CA ALA A 515 13.52 1.80 -3.88
C ALA A 515 13.08 0.39 -3.45
N PHE A 516 12.43 0.26 -2.30
CA PHE A 516 11.94 -1.01 -1.76
C PHE A 516 10.45 -1.28 -2.07
N ARG A 517 9.86 -0.51 -2.99
CA ARG A 517 8.46 -0.66 -3.45
C ARG A 517 8.38 -1.21 -4.89
N SER A 518 9.45 -1.87 -5.33
CA SER A 518 9.64 -2.62 -6.57
C SER A 518 10.85 -3.54 -6.42
N LEU A 519 11.03 -4.50 -7.33
CA LEU A 519 12.16 -5.45 -7.28
C LEU A 519 13.49 -4.72 -7.11
N PHE A 520 14.30 -5.18 -6.15
CA PHE A 520 15.60 -4.61 -5.80
C PHE A 520 16.64 -5.72 -5.59
N LEU A 521 17.92 -5.33 -5.54
CA LEU A 521 19.03 -6.22 -5.21
C LEU A 521 19.81 -5.64 -4.05
N VAL A 522 20.16 -6.47 -3.07
CA VAL A 522 21.08 -6.09 -1.99
C VAL A 522 22.50 -6.45 -2.41
N VAL A 523 23.34 -5.44 -2.62
CA VAL A 523 24.75 -5.59 -2.99
C VAL A 523 25.63 -5.01 -1.89
N TYR A 524 26.73 -5.70 -1.55
CA TYR A 524 27.72 -5.22 -0.61
C TYR A 524 29.13 -5.27 -1.22
N GLY A 525 30.00 -4.36 -0.79
CA GLY A 525 31.35 -4.25 -1.32
C GLY A 525 32.26 -5.37 -0.83
N THR A 526 33.02 -5.98 -1.75
CA THR A 526 33.98 -7.06 -1.44
C THR A 526 35.44 -6.70 -1.76
N GLY A 527 35.70 -5.59 -2.46
CA GLY A 527 37.02 -5.23 -2.98
C GLY A 527 37.87 -4.31 -2.10
N GLY A 528 37.50 -4.10 -0.84
CA GLY A 528 38.24 -3.21 0.07
C GLY A 528 39.56 -3.84 0.58
N ALA A 529 40.59 -3.02 0.77
CA ALA A 529 41.88 -3.47 1.31
C ALA A 529 41.82 -3.85 2.81
N ASP A 530 40.77 -3.40 3.52
CA ASP A 530 40.50 -3.75 4.91
C ASP A 530 39.46 -4.87 4.99
N PRO A 531 39.84 -6.10 5.38
CA PRO A 531 38.91 -7.22 5.55
C PRO A 531 37.80 -6.94 6.56
N ALA A 532 38.04 -6.08 7.57
CA ALA A 532 37.02 -5.73 8.56
C ALA A 532 35.86 -4.94 7.93
N LEU A 533 36.16 -4.02 6.99
CA LEU A 533 35.11 -3.26 6.29
C LEU A 533 34.29 -4.14 5.34
N ALA A 534 34.92 -5.13 4.70
CA ALA A 534 34.20 -6.12 3.90
C ALA A 534 33.28 -6.99 4.78
N ALA A 535 33.74 -7.40 5.97
CA ALA A 535 32.94 -8.15 6.93
C ALA A 535 31.74 -7.33 7.45
N VAL A 536 31.94 -6.06 7.81
CA VAL A 536 30.85 -5.16 8.22
C VAL A 536 29.83 -4.96 7.11
N SER A 537 30.29 -4.74 5.86
CA SER A 537 29.39 -4.56 4.72
C SER A 537 28.53 -5.80 4.46
N ARG A 538 29.13 -6.98 4.61
CA ARG A 538 28.42 -8.27 4.52
C ARG A 538 27.41 -8.42 5.66
N GLU A 539 27.81 -8.13 6.89
CA GLU A 539 26.93 -8.25 8.06
C GLU A 539 25.71 -7.32 7.96
N GLU A 540 25.90 -6.06 7.53
CA GLU A 540 24.78 -5.13 7.34
C GLU A 540 23.83 -5.59 6.22
N ALA A 541 24.35 -6.18 5.14
CA ALA A 541 23.52 -6.77 4.08
C ALA A 541 22.72 -7.99 4.59
N GLU A 542 23.36 -8.91 5.31
CA GLU A 542 22.70 -10.07 5.93
C GLU A 542 21.66 -9.63 6.96
N ARG A 543 21.95 -8.58 7.74
CA ARG A 543 21.01 -7.98 8.71
C ARG A 543 19.83 -7.32 8.02
N PHE A 544 20.03 -6.64 6.90
CA PHE A 544 18.94 -6.10 6.08
C PHE A 544 18.01 -7.22 5.60
N VAL A 545 18.57 -8.30 5.04
CA VAL A 545 17.79 -9.47 4.58
C VAL A 545 16.99 -10.08 5.72
N MET A 546 17.61 -10.31 6.88
CA MET A 546 16.93 -10.82 8.06
C MET A 546 15.79 -9.90 8.52
N ASN A 547 16.01 -8.58 8.53
CA ASN A 547 14.98 -7.61 8.93
C ASN A 547 13.82 -7.55 7.92
N TRP A 548 14.11 -7.67 6.63
CA TRP A 548 13.09 -7.76 5.58
C TRP A 548 12.20 -8.99 5.80
N GLU A 549 12.83 -10.16 5.95
CA GLU A 549 12.14 -11.43 6.17
C GLU A 549 11.28 -11.39 7.42
N ARG A 550 11.83 -10.88 8.52
CA ARG A 550 11.10 -10.74 9.79
C ARG A 550 9.91 -9.78 9.67
N ARG A 551 10.08 -8.65 8.96
CA ARG A 551 9.05 -7.60 8.89
C ARG A 551 7.91 -7.95 7.93
N TYR A 552 8.23 -8.56 6.79
CA TYR A 552 7.28 -8.80 5.71
C TYR A 552 6.89 -10.27 5.55
N ASN A 553 7.41 -11.14 6.42
CA ASN A 553 7.15 -12.58 6.44
C ASN A 553 7.37 -13.28 5.08
N ARG A 554 8.37 -12.78 4.34
CA ARG A 554 8.67 -13.21 2.97
C ARG A 554 10.17 -13.05 2.67
N PRO A 555 10.77 -13.94 1.85
CA PRO A 555 12.16 -13.83 1.46
C PRO A 555 12.49 -12.46 0.86
N CYS A 556 13.71 -11.97 1.15
CA CYS A 556 14.25 -10.81 0.44
C CYS A 556 14.56 -11.21 -1.03
N PRO A 557 14.22 -10.36 -2.02
CA PRO A 557 14.54 -10.57 -3.44
C PRO A 557 15.98 -10.95 -3.77
#